data_AF-A0A1Y1VHW2-F1
#
_entry.id   AF-A0A1Y1VHW2-F1
#
_cell.length_a   1.000
_cell.length_b   1.000
_cell.length_c   1.000
_cell.angle_alpha   90.00
_cell.angle_beta   90.00
_cell.angle_gamma   90.00
#
_symmetry.space_group_name_H-M   'P 1'
#
loop_
_entity.id
_entity.type
_entity.pdbx_description
1 polymer ?
#
loop_
_entity_poly.entity_id
_entity_poly.type
_entity_poly.pdbx_seq_one_letter_code
_entity_poly.pdbx_strand_id
1 'polypeptide(L)' 'MPSNKTFKIKRILGKKQKQNRPLPQWFRFKTGNTIRYNAKRRNWRRTKLNL' A
#
# COMPACT_ATOMS: atom_id res chain seq x y z
N MET A 1 -16.67 17.45 2.03
CA MET A 1 -17.07 16.10 1.57
C MET A 1 -16.10 15.63 0.49
N PRO A 2 -15.59 14.39 0.52
CA PRO A 2 -14.83 13.86 -0.61
C PRO A 2 -15.74 13.84 -1.85
N SER A 3 -15.16 14.08 -3.04
CA SER A 3 -15.96 14.10 -4.28
C SER A 3 -16.69 12.78 -4.53
N ASN A 4 -17.84 12.86 -5.21
CA ASN A 4 -18.63 11.71 -5.64
C ASN A 4 -17.82 10.83 -6.60
N LYS A 5 -17.42 9.64 -6.12
CA LYS A 5 -16.63 8.65 -6.87
C LYS A 5 -17.45 7.41 -7.14
N THR A 6 -17.22 6.81 -8.30
CA THR A 6 -17.78 5.50 -8.64
C THR A 6 -17.27 4.42 -7.70
N PHE A 7 -18.04 3.33 -7.55
CA PHE A 7 -17.67 2.21 -6.69
C PHE A 7 -16.34 1.56 -7.10
N LYS A 8 -16.06 1.46 -8.41
CA LYS A 8 -14.80 0.93 -8.94
C LYS A 8 -13.59 1.72 -8.43
N ILE A 9 -13.64 3.05 -8.48
CA ILE A 9 -12.57 3.92 -7.97
C ILE A 9 -12.42 3.76 -6.46
N LYS A 10 -13.52 3.74 -5.70
CA LYS A 10 -13.49 3.54 -4.23
C LYS A 10 -12.80 2.22 -3.85
N ARG A 11 -13.08 1.12 -4.57
CA ARG A 11 -12.40 -0.17 -4.36
C ARG A 11 -10.90 -0.09 -4.61
N ILE A 12 -10.48 0.57 -5.68
CA ILE A 12 -9.06 0.71 -6.00
C ILE A 12 -8.35 1.54 -4.92
N LEU A 13 -8.92 2.68 -4.52
CA LEU A 13 -8.38 3.53 -3.46
C LEU A 13 -8.22 2.75 -2.14
N GLY A 14 -9.26 2.00 -1.73
CA GLY A 14 -9.22 1.15 -0.54
C GLY A 14 -8.14 0.06 -0.62
N LYS A 15 -7.99 -0.59 -1.78
CA LYS A 15 -6.93 -1.59 -1.99
C LYS A 15 -5.54 -0.96 -1.89
N LYS A 16 -5.32 0.20 -2.50
CA LYS A 16 -4.04 0.93 -2.45
C LYS A 16 -3.70 1.42 -1.03
N GLN A 17 -4.71 1.76 -0.23
CA GLN A 17 -4.52 2.08 1.18
C GLN A 17 -4.08 0.83 1.98
N LYS A 18 -4.78 -0.30 1.81
CA LYS A 18 -4.43 -1.57 2.49
C LYS A 18 -3.04 -2.09 2.12
N GLN A 19 -2.61 -1.90 0.87
CA GLN A 19 -1.26 -2.28 0.41
C GLN A 19 -0.14 -1.42 1.03
N ASN A 20 -0.45 -0.20 1.46
CA ASN A 20 0.53 0.77 1.93
C ASN A 20 0.88 0.59 3.42
N ARG A 21 1.31 -0.61 3.81
CA ARG A 21 1.67 -0.98 5.18
C ARG A 21 3.13 -1.46 5.30
N PRO A 22 3.77 -1.32 6.47
CA PRO A 22 5.10 -1.90 6.70
C PRO A 22 5.04 -3.43 6.68
N LEU A 23 6.21 -4.04 6.49
CA LEU A 23 6.39 -5.48 6.57
C LEU A 23 6.20 -5.94 8.03
N PRO A 24 5.42 -7.01 8.29
CA PRO A 24 5.27 -7.55 9.64
C PRO A 24 6.60 -8.01 10.24
N GLN A 25 6.74 -7.86 11.56
CA GLN A 25 7.99 -8.17 12.25
C GLN A 25 8.36 -9.66 12.15
N TRP A 26 7.41 -10.56 12.40
CA TRP A 26 7.64 -12.01 12.35
C TRP A 26 8.14 -12.49 10.97
N PHE A 27 7.76 -11.80 9.89
CA PHE A 27 8.20 -12.15 8.54
C PHE A 27 9.70 -11.90 8.33
N ARG A 28 10.28 -10.93 9.05
CA ARG A 28 11.72 -10.66 9.02
C ARG A 28 12.53 -11.81 9.61
N PHE A 29 11.93 -12.60 10.50
CA PHE A 29 12.58 -13.72 11.17
C PHE A 29 12.43 -15.05 10.43
N LYS A 30 11.78 -15.07 9.25
CA LYS A 30 11.76 -16.28 8.41
C LYS A 30 13.17 -16.59 7.90
N THR A 31 13.60 -17.83 8.07
CA THR A 31 14.85 -18.36 7.51
C THR A 31 14.86 -18.24 5.98
N GLY A 32 16.02 -17.89 5.41
CA GLY A 32 16.18 -17.74 3.95
C GLY A 32 15.49 -16.51 3.35
N ASN A 33 14.93 -15.61 4.18
CA ASN A 33 14.27 -14.41 3.68
C ASN A 33 15.27 -13.24 3.51
N THR A 34 15.31 -12.66 2.30
CA THR A 34 16.13 -11.50 1.97
C THR A 34 15.36 -10.17 2.09
N ILE A 35 14.03 -10.22 2.25
CA ILE A 35 13.16 -9.03 2.25
C ILE A 35 13.18 -8.34 3.62
N ARG A 36 13.74 -7.13 3.68
CA ARG A 36 13.84 -6.32 4.92
C ARG A 36 12.73 -5.28 5.08
N TYR A 37 12.25 -4.72 3.98
CA TYR A 37 11.22 -3.68 3.99
C TYR A 37 10.30 -3.79 2.76
N ASN A 38 9.14 -3.12 2.83
CA ASN A 38 8.22 -3.04 1.68
C ASN A 38 8.70 -1.98 0.70
N ALA A 39 9.44 -2.39 -0.34
CA ALA A 39 9.95 -1.49 -1.38
C ALA A 39 8.84 -0.78 -2.19
N LYS A 40 7.62 -1.34 -2.20
CA LYS A 40 6.46 -0.78 -2.91
C LYS A 40 5.61 0.15 -2.01
N ARG A 41 6.08 0.49 -0.81
CA ARG A 41 5.39 1.43 0.08
C ARG A 41 5.39 2.83 -0.55
N ARG A 42 4.24 3.49 -0.50
CA ARG A 42 3.99 4.75 -1.22
C ARG A 42 3.73 5.90 -0.26
N ASN A 43 4.30 7.08 -0.54
CA ASN A 43 3.93 8.32 0.14
C ASN A 43 3.05 9.15 -0.80
N TRP A 44 1.86 9.58 -0.33
CA TRP A 44 0.89 10.32 -1.14
C TRP A 44 1.35 11.72 -1.57
N ARG A 45 2.30 12.32 -0.84
CA ARG A 45 2.94 13.59 -1.21
C ARG A 45 3.97 13.40 -2.32
N ARG A 46 4.69 12.28 -2.33
CA ARG A 46 5.78 12.02 -3.29
C ARG A 46 5.32 11.35 -4.58
N THR A 47 4.44 10.35 -4.50
CA THR A 47 4.02 9.56 -5.66
C THR A 47 2.49 9.40 -5.72
N LYS A 48 1.92 9.75 -6.88
CA LYS A 48 0.47 9.74 -7.15
C LYS A 48 0.02 8.38 -7.69
N LEU A 49 -1.31 8.14 -7.65
CA LEU A 49 -1.90 6.84 -7.97
C LEU A 49 -2.28 6.68 -9.45
N ASN A 50 -2.23 7.74 -10.26
CA ASN A 50 -2.62 7.80 -11.68
C ASN A 50 -3.92 6.99 -11.93
N LEU A 51 -5.00 7.44 -11.29
CA LEU A 51 -6.33 6.82 -11.32
C LEU A 51 -7.35 7.80 -11.89
#